data_AF-A0A851KZ10-F1
#
_entry.id   AF-A0A851KZ10-F1
#
_cell.length_a   1.000
_cell.length_b   1.000
_cell.length_c   1.000
_cell.angle_alpha   90.00
_cell.angle_beta   90.00
_cell.angle_gamma   90.00
#
_symmetry.space_group_name_H-M   'P 1'
#
loop_
_entity.id
_entity.type
_entity.pdbx_description
1 polymer ?
#
loop_
_entity_poly.entity_id
_entity_poly.type
_entity_poly.pdbx_seq_one_letter_code
_entity_poly.pdbx_strand_id
1 'polypeptide(L)'
;QRILRLAEMCRRLETEEEKVLPFYPSSLAEWEQQKARSVLEETASEPLARAMQDYMGLERFWQRFNKAKLEEKGLERARAALADRNQELRRLLQQYLAGATVNQNVPKDPHPL
;
A
#
# COMPACT_ATOMS: atom_id res chain seq x y z
N GLN A 1 28.38 -12.70 2.26
CA GLN A 1 28.12 -11.77 3.40
C GLN A 1 27.24 -10.56 3.04
N ARG A 2 27.38 -9.91 1.86
CA ARG A 2 26.60 -8.71 1.49
C ARG A 2 25.07 -8.89 1.51
N ILE A 3 24.56 -10.02 1.01
CA ILE A 3 23.12 -10.32 0.97
C ILE A 3 22.52 -10.39 2.38
N LEU A 4 23.23 -11.03 3.32
CA LEU A 4 22.76 -11.16 4.71
C LEU A 4 22.68 -9.81 5.41
N ARG A 5 23.66 -8.92 5.18
CA ARG A 5 23.63 -7.56 5.72
C ARG A 5 22.45 -6.74 5.17
N LEU A 6 22.18 -6.86 3.86
CA LEU A 6 21.01 -6.21 3.26
C LEU A 6 19.71 -6.77 3.83
N ALA A 7 19.60 -8.09 3.98
CA ALA A 7 18.43 -8.73 4.58
C ALA A 7 18.20 -8.24 6.02
N GLU A 8 19.26 -8.12 6.82
CA GLU A 8 19.19 -7.58 8.18
C GLU A 8 18.73 -6.11 8.20
N MET A 9 19.26 -5.26 7.31
CA MET A 9 18.83 -3.87 7.19
C MET A 9 17.37 -3.76 6.77
N CYS A 10 16.93 -4.55 5.79
CA CYS A 10 15.53 -4.58 5.36
C CYS A 10 14.59 -5.07 6.47
N ARG A 11 15.01 -6.10 7.24
CA ARG A 11 14.22 -6.65 8.36
C ARG A 11 13.90 -5.60 9.43
N ARG A 12 14.70 -4.54 9.57
CA ARG A 12 14.40 -3.43 10.50
C ARG A 12 13.22 -2.56 10.06
N LEU A 13 12.88 -2.58 8.77
CA LEU A 13 11.78 -1.82 8.18
C LEU A 13 10.48 -2.64 8.09
N GLU A 14 10.55 -3.94 8.35
CA GLU A 14 9.40 -4.84 8.40
C GLU A 14 8.60 -4.60 9.70
N THR A 15 7.28 -4.74 9.58
CA THR A 15 6.37 -4.72 10.72
C THR A 15 6.56 -5.94 11.63
N GLU A 16 6.09 -5.88 12.87
CA GLU A 16 6.16 -7.03 13.80
C GLU A 16 5.37 -8.23 13.29
N GLU A 17 4.23 -7.99 12.63
CA GLU A 17 3.44 -9.05 11.99
C GLU A 17 4.26 -9.77 10.92
N GLU A 18 4.94 -9.05 10.02
CA GLU A 18 5.76 -9.65 8.96
C GLU A 18 6.99 -10.40 9.49
N LYS A 19 7.47 -10.03 10.68
CA LYS A 19 8.58 -10.73 11.34
C LYS A 19 8.15 -12.05 11.96
N VAL A 20 6.90 -12.14 12.43
CA VAL A 20 6.32 -13.32 13.10
C VAL A 20 5.61 -14.25 12.11
N LEU A 21 4.88 -13.67 11.15
CA LEU A 21 4.13 -14.35 10.09
C LEU A 21 4.57 -13.83 8.71
N PRO A 22 5.75 -14.24 8.22
CA PRO A 22 6.32 -13.69 6.98
C PRO A 22 5.61 -14.16 5.70
N PHE A 23 4.74 -15.18 5.80
CA PHE A 23 4.11 -15.83 4.67
C PHE A 23 2.61 -15.96 4.92
N TYR A 24 1.82 -15.46 3.98
CA TYR A 24 0.37 -15.55 4.03
C TYR A 24 -0.08 -16.91 3.54
N PRO A 25 -1.19 -17.45 4.08
CA PRO A 25 -1.83 -18.59 3.49
C PRO A 25 -2.25 -18.25 2.06
N SER A 26 -2.10 -19.23 1.16
CA SER A 26 -2.56 -19.06 -0.22
C SER A 26 -4.06 -18.80 -0.22
N SER A 27 -4.49 -17.81 -1.00
CA SER A 27 -5.91 -17.55 -1.25
C SER A 27 -6.53 -18.55 -2.24
N LEU A 28 -5.70 -19.40 -2.86
CA LEU A 28 -6.13 -20.41 -3.81
C LEU A 28 -6.75 -21.61 -3.08
N ALA A 29 -7.79 -22.19 -3.67
CA ALA A 29 -8.34 -23.45 -3.20
C ALA A 29 -7.30 -24.59 -3.32
N GLU A 30 -7.45 -25.65 -2.53
CA GLU A 30 -6.49 -26.76 -2.50
C GLU A 30 -6.24 -27.37 -3.89
N TRP A 31 -7.31 -27.54 -4.68
CA TRP A 31 -7.20 -28.08 -6.04
C TRP A 31 -6.45 -27.16 -7.01
N GLU A 32 -6.54 -25.84 -6.83
CA GLU A 32 -5.79 -24.85 -7.62
C GLU A 32 -4.30 -24.90 -7.26
N GLN A 33 -4.00 -25.05 -5.98
CA GLN A 33 -2.62 -25.25 -5.51
C GLN A 33 -2.04 -26.56 -6.04
N GLN A 34 -2.83 -27.64 -6.02
CA GLN A 34 -2.44 -28.93 -6.57
C GLN A 34 -2.11 -28.82 -8.06
N LYS A 35 -2.96 -28.12 -8.83
CA LYS A 35 -2.75 -27.86 -10.26
C LYS A 35 -1.52 -26.99 -10.52
N ALA A 36 -1.29 -25.96 -9.70
CA ALA A 36 -0.09 -25.13 -9.83
C ALA A 36 1.18 -25.97 -9.60
N ARG A 37 1.17 -26.83 -8.58
CA ARG A 37 2.30 -27.76 -8.30
C ARG A 37 2.54 -28.73 -9.45
N SER A 38 1.49 -29.34 -10.02
CA SER A 38 1.67 -30.26 -11.14
C SER A 38 2.28 -29.57 -12.37
N VAL A 39 1.89 -28.32 -12.66
CA VAL A 39 2.47 -27.54 -13.77
C VAL A 39 3.94 -27.20 -13.51
N LEU A 40 4.34 -26.96 -12.26
CA LEU A 40 5.74 -26.71 -11.88
C LEU A 40 6.62 -27.96 -12.01
N GLU A 41 6.04 -29.15 -11.83
CA GLU A 41 6.73 -30.44 -11.97
C GLU A 41 6.88 -30.89 -13.43
N GLU A 42 6.05 -30.36 -14.35
CA GLU A 42 6.17 -30.62 -15.78
C GLU A 42 7.47 -30.04 -16.34
N THR A 43 8.10 -30.79 -17.25
CA THR A 43 9.35 -30.37 -17.91
C THR A 43 9.12 -29.11 -18.72
N ALA A 44 9.82 -28.04 -18.34
CA ALA A 44 9.74 -26.75 -19.02
C ALA A 44 10.25 -26.84 -20.48
N SER A 45 9.32 -26.91 -21.43
CA SER A 45 9.65 -26.91 -22.86
C SER A 45 10.09 -25.52 -23.34
N GLU A 46 9.37 -24.48 -22.92
CA GLU A 46 9.57 -23.10 -23.35
C GLU A 46 10.80 -22.45 -22.71
N PRO A 47 11.57 -21.59 -23.43
CA PRO A 47 12.74 -20.91 -22.88
C PRO A 47 12.46 -20.09 -21.63
N LEU A 48 11.31 -19.39 -21.59
CA LEU A 48 10.90 -18.62 -20.41
C LEU A 48 10.62 -19.54 -19.22
N ALA A 49 9.94 -20.67 -19.44
CA ALA A 49 9.63 -21.62 -18.38
C ALA A 49 10.92 -22.23 -17.78
N ARG A 50 11.94 -22.51 -18.60
CA ARG A 50 13.25 -22.97 -18.12
C ARG A 50 13.93 -21.91 -17.27
N ALA A 51 13.95 -20.67 -17.74
CA ALA A 51 14.51 -19.56 -16.96
C ALA A 51 13.76 -19.36 -15.63
N MET A 52 12.44 -19.54 -15.61
CA MET A 52 11.65 -19.46 -14.37
C MET A 52 12.00 -20.54 -13.35
N GLN A 53 12.49 -21.71 -13.77
CA GLN A 53 12.93 -22.75 -12.84
C GLN A 53 14.06 -22.27 -11.92
N ASP A 54 14.98 -21.43 -12.43
CA ASP A 54 16.08 -20.86 -11.65
C ASP A 54 15.60 -19.96 -10.50
N TYR A 55 14.38 -19.42 -10.60
CA TYR A 55 13.79 -18.50 -9.63
C TYR A 55 12.73 -19.13 -8.73
N MET A 56 12.43 -20.44 -8.87
CA MET A 56 11.41 -21.11 -8.04
C MET A 56 11.74 -21.00 -6.54
N GLY A 57 13.02 -21.09 -6.17
CA GLY A 57 13.47 -20.93 -4.77
C GLY A 57 13.21 -19.52 -4.17
N LEU A 58 12.87 -18.53 -5.01
CA LEU A 58 12.58 -17.17 -4.61
C LEU A 58 11.08 -16.87 -4.51
N GLU A 59 10.19 -17.86 -4.66
CA GLU A 59 8.74 -17.66 -4.55
C GLU A 59 8.35 -16.86 -3.30
N ARG A 60 8.87 -17.28 -2.14
CA ARG A 60 8.64 -16.62 -0.84
C ARG A 60 9.19 -15.20 -0.78
N PHE A 61 10.31 -14.93 -1.45
CA PHE A 61 10.85 -13.58 -1.57
C PHE A 61 9.89 -12.71 -2.38
N TRP A 62 9.42 -13.20 -3.52
CA TRP A 62 8.49 -12.48 -4.39
C TRP A 62 7.13 -12.23 -3.73
N GLN A 63 6.61 -13.19 -2.94
CA GLN A 63 5.41 -12.98 -2.15
C GLN A 63 5.55 -11.77 -1.20
N ARG A 64 6.65 -11.72 -0.42
CA ARG A 64 6.91 -10.61 0.52
C ARG A 64 7.17 -9.29 -0.20
N PHE A 65 7.94 -9.34 -1.29
CA PHE A 65 8.23 -8.16 -2.10
C PHE A 65 6.96 -7.56 -2.72
N ASN A 66 6.13 -8.40 -3.33
CA ASN A 66 4.89 -7.97 -3.97
C ASN A 66 3.90 -7.40 -2.95
N LYS A 67 3.79 -8.01 -1.77
CA LYS A 67 3.01 -7.45 -0.66
C LYS A 67 3.47 -6.03 -0.31
N ALA A 68 4.76 -5.85 -0.01
CA ALA A 68 5.29 -4.55 0.37
C ALA A 68 5.06 -3.50 -0.73
N LYS A 69 5.16 -3.89 -2.01
CA LYS A 69 4.86 -3.02 -3.15
C LYS A 69 3.38 -2.66 -3.29
N LEU A 70 2.48 -3.60 -3.04
CA LEU A 70 1.04 -3.32 -3.01
C LEU A 70 0.68 -2.37 -1.86
N GLU A 71 1.28 -2.57 -0.69
CA GLU A 71 1.10 -1.71 0.47
C GLU A 71 1.63 -0.30 0.22
N GLU A 72 2.84 -0.16 -0.33
CA GLU A 72 3.41 1.12 -0.75
C GLU A 72 2.43 1.90 -1.65
N LYS A 73 1.85 1.23 -2.65
CA LYS A 73 0.87 1.84 -3.55
C LYS A 73 -0.45 2.19 -2.85
N GLY A 74 -0.90 1.36 -1.91
CA GLY A 74 -2.07 1.66 -1.07
C GLY A 74 -1.84 2.90 -0.20
N LEU A 75 -0.68 2.99 0.46
CA LEU A 75 -0.25 4.12 1.28
C LEU A 75 -0.14 5.42 0.48
N GLU A 76 0.44 5.37 -0.72
CA GLU A 76 0.51 6.53 -1.62
C GLU A 76 -0.89 7.10 -1.92
N ARG A 77 -1.85 6.23 -2.26
CA ARG A 77 -3.25 6.63 -2.53
C ARG A 77 -3.93 7.20 -1.30
N ALA A 78 -3.78 6.54 -0.15
CA ALA A 78 -4.37 7.01 1.11
C ALA A 78 -3.80 8.39 1.51
N ARG A 79 -2.50 8.59 1.35
CA ARG A 79 -1.84 9.88 1.60
C ARG A 79 -2.37 10.98 0.68
N ALA A 80 -2.55 10.70 -0.61
CA ALA A 80 -3.11 11.65 -1.55
C ALA A 80 -4.54 12.05 -1.14
N ALA A 81 -5.40 11.08 -0.85
CA ALA A 81 -6.77 11.33 -0.40
C ALA A 81 -6.83 12.15 0.90
N LEU A 82 -5.95 11.86 1.86
CA LEU A 82 -5.84 12.65 3.10
C LEU A 82 -5.38 14.08 2.86
N ALA A 83 -4.43 14.28 1.92
CA ALA A 83 -3.96 15.62 1.56
C ALA A 83 -5.08 16.45 0.94
N ASP A 84 -5.84 15.88 0.00
CA ASP A 84 -6.98 16.54 -0.63
C ASP A 84 -8.05 16.90 0.40
N ARG A 85 -8.38 15.97 1.30
CA ARG A 85 -9.33 16.21 2.40
C ARG A 85 -8.84 17.32 3.33
N ASN A 86 -7.56 17.36 3.66
CA ASN A 86 -7.00 18.40 4.51
C ASN A 86 -7.04 19.77 3.84
N GLN A 87 -6.73 19.84 2.55
CA GLN A 87 -6.82 21.08 1.76
C GLN A 87 -8.26 21.60 1.73
N GLU A 88 -9.23 20.73 1.49
CA GLU A 88 -10.64 21.10 1.48
C GLU A 88 -11.11 21.61 2.84
N LEU A 89 -10.73 20.94 3.94
CA LEU A 89 -11.05 21.40 5.29
C LEU A 89 -10.46 22.77 5.59
N ARG A 90 -9.20 23.03 5.18
CA ARG A 90 -8.57 24.35 5.32
C ARG A 90 -9.31 25.42 4.51
N ARG A 91 -9.75 25.10 3.29
CA ARG A 91 -10.54 26.00 2.44
C ARG A 91 -11.86 26.37 3.12
N LEU A 92 -12.59 25.38 3.64
CA LEU A 92 -13.85 25.60 4.36
C LEU A 92 -13.64 26.44 5.62
N LEU A 93 -12.57 26.18 6.37
CA LEU A 93 -12.22 26.98 7.55
C LEU A 93 -11.95 28.45 7.17
N GLN A 94 -11.19 28.70 6.11
CA GLN A 94 -10.92 30.05 5.62
C GLN A 94 -12.20 30.77 5.20
N GLN A 95 -13.11 30.08 4.50
CA GLN A 95 -14.41 30.64 4.10
C GLN A 95 -15.28 30.97 5.32
N TYR A 96 -15.30 30.10 6.32
CA TYR A 96 -16.02 30.35 7.57
C TYR A 96 -15.48 31.59 8.30
N LEU A 97 -14.16 31.73 8.42
CA LEU A 97 -13.53 32.89 9.06
C LEU A 97 -13.78 34.19 8.27
N ALA A 98 -13.75 34.14 6.94
CA ALA A 98 -14.09 35.27 6.09
C ALA A 98 -15.58 35.67 6.23
N GLY A 99 -16.50 34.70 6.26
CA GLY A 99 -17.93 34.98 6.48
C GLY A 99 -18.22 35.54 7.87
N ALA A 100 -17.55 35.05 8.91
CA ALA A 100 -17.68 35.56 10.27
C ALA A 100 -17.13 36.99 10.42
N THR A 101 -16.03 37.32 9.75
CA THR A 101 -15.45 38.67 9.76
C THR A 101 -16.27 39.66 8.95
N VAL A 102 -16.85 39.26 7.82
CA VAL A 102 -17.79 40.11 7.05
C VAL A 102 -19.07 40.39 7.86
N ASN A 103 -19.61 39.41 8.60
CA ASN A 103 -20.75 39.63 9.49
C ASN A 103 -20.47 40.57 10.66
N GLN A 104 -19.21 40.71 11.10
CA GLN A 104 -18.83 41.70 12.13
C GLN A 104 -18.68 43.12 11.58
N ASN A 105 -18.51 43.28 10.26
CA ASN A 105 -18.33 44.57 9.58
C ASN A 105 -19.63 45.16 9.00
N VAL A 106 -20.79 44.49 9.17
CA VAL A 106 -22.09 45.08 8.83
C VAL A 106 -22.55 45.91 10.03
N PRO A 107 -22.64 47.26 9.93
CA PRO A 107 -23.34 48.04 10.93
C PRO A 107 -24.78 47.54 10.96
N LYS A 108 -25.23 47.02 12.10
CA LYS A 108 -26.65 46.87 12.36
C LYS A 108 -27.20 48.29 12.51
N ASP A 109 -27.56 48.92 11.40
CA ASP A 109 -28.27 50.20 11.45
C ASP A 109 -29.54 50.00 12.29
N PRO A 110 -29.73 50.82 13.34
CA PRO A 110 -30.88 50.68 14.21
C PRO A 110 -32.08 51.38 13.56
N HIS A 111 -33.03 50.58 13.08
CA HIS A 111 -34.43 50.93 12.78
C HIS A 111 -34.75 52.04 11.76
N PRO A 112 -35.65 51.78 10.79
CA PRO A 112 -36.35 52.83 10.08
C PRO A 112 -37.53 53.33 10.94
N LEU A 113 -37.55 54.63 11.23
CA LEU A 113 -38.76 55.39 11.53
C LEU A 113 -39.08 56.28 10.33
#